data_AF-A0A9P1GID2-F1
#
_entry.id   AF-A0A9P1GID2-F1
#
_cell.length_a   1.000
_cell.length_b   1.000
_cell.length_c   1.000
_cell.angle_alpha   90.00
_cell.angle_beta   90.00
_cell.angle_gamma   90.00
#
_symmetry.space_group_name_H-M   'P 1'
#
loop_
_entity.id
_entity.type
_entity.pdbx_description
1 polymer ?
#
loop_
_entity_poly.entity_id
_entity_poly.type
_entity_poly.pdbx_seq_one_letter_code
_entity_poly.pdbx_strand_id
1 'polypeptide(L)'
;MGFLGASMAMCALPGVNDVPIFATVVHLVLSEWLPIWLFYFANYTLMTETTSYLYLWYTDVELSDLSDWMATLSSKDAKRVENLGEYVFCVQNEMNIASWSFDLSYKGNCVSLRGGYNLLAVANYISLLLCCGVVVSSLCLILWNDGSDICTGKYLATKWRYEKTRLFHCLAVMLLVLVVAGFLVTAIVSGATLKSQTFGQLFEAWFFYGSLETIVLLCSAYALLPSWSPRFDYGGEDFQRLRFRRTWRHVFWISSQEFARDLEEAILLAGCGKWKRLREALEDPDQAEEVLQICRLLDEEVCPSSATSTDASEASDCEDLQQRSALAT
;
A
#
# COMPACT_ATOMS: atom_id res chain seq x y z
N MET A 1 -6.30 -23.71 23.25
CA MET A 1 -6.63 -22.31 22.94
C MET A 1 -7.77 -22.31 21.94
N GLY A 2 -9.00 -22.20 22.42
CA GLY A 2 -10.19 -22.17 21.58
C GLY A 2 -10.39 -20.75 21.06
N PHE A 3 -10.24 -20.55 19.75
CA PHE A 3 -10.71 -19.34 19.09
C PHE A 3 -12.24 -19.31 19.23
N LEU A 4 -12.73 -18.37 20.05
CA LEU A 4 -14.13 -18.03 20.16
C LEU A 4 -14.64 -17.69 18.76
N GLY A 5 -15.47 -18.59 18.21
CA GLY A 5 -16.29 -18.35 17.04
C GLY A 5 -17.34 -17.29 17.38
N ALA A 6 -16.93 -16.02 17.36
CA ALA A 6 -17.85 -14.92 17.24
C ALA A 6 -18.43 -14.99 15.83
N SER A 7 -19.52 -15.77 15.67
CA SER A 7 -20.43 -15.62 14.55
C SER A 7 -21.07 -14.24 14.71
N MET A 8 -20.36 -13.21 14.21
CA MET A 8 -21.00 -11.93 13.92
C MET A 8 -22.16 -12.28 13.01
N ALA A 9 -23.38 -12.09 13.52
CA ALA A 9 -24.56 -11.98 12.71
C ALA A 9 -24.35 -10.76 11.81
N MET A 10 -23.62 -10.96 10.71
CA MET A 10 -23.59 -10.02 9.60
C MET A 10 -25.03 -9.89 9.18
N CYS A 11 -25.67 -8.78 9.54
CA CYS A 11 -26.88 -8.33 8.88
C CYS A 11 -26.62 -8.50 7.39
N ALA A 12 -27.49 -9.27 6.71
CA ALA A 12 -27.28 -9.65 5.33
C ALA A 12 -27.00 -8.38 4.51
N LEU A 13 -25.73 -8.18 4.14
CA LEU A 13 -25.35 -7.07 3.30
C LEU A 13 -26.08 -7.26 1.96
N PRO A 14 -26.57 -6.19 1.33
CA PRO A 14 -27.12 -6.29 -0.02
C PRO A 14 -26.08 -6.92 -0.95
N GLY A 15 -26.53 -7.56 -2.02
CA GLY A 15 -25.62 -8.09 -3.03
C GLY A 15 -24.73 -6.95 -3.54
N VAL A 16 -23.47 -7.26 -3.87
CA VAL A 16 -22.54 -6.24 -4.42
C VAL A 16 -23.14 -5.59 -5.68
N ASN A 17 -23.87 -6.36 -6.47
CA ASN A 17 -24.56 -5.92 -7.68
C ASN A 17 -25.72 -4.94 -7.40
N ASP A 18 -26.25 -4.91 -6.17
CA ASP A 18 -27.34 -4.01 -5.78
C ASP A 18 -26.82 -2.61 -5.41
N VAL A 19 -25.55 -2.50 -5.03
CA VAL A 19 -24.90 -1.25 -4.58
C VAL A 19 -23.52 -1.04 -5.21
N PRO A 20 -23.40 -1.07 -6.55
CA PRO A 20 -22.11 -1.15 -7.24
C PRO A 20 -21.20 0.04 -6.94
N ILE A 21 -21.74 1.26 -6.90
CA ILE A 21 -20.96 2.48 -6.64
C ILE A 21 -20.39 2.46 -5.21
N PHE A 22 -21.20 2.08 -4.22
CA PHE A 22 -20.74 1.99 -2.84
C PHE A 22 -19.68 0.91 -2.69
N ALA A 23 -19.89 -0.26 -3.28
CA ALA A 23 -18.90 -1.33 -3.28
C ALA A 23 -17.59 -0.90 -3.94
N THR A 24 -17.63 -0.18 -5.07
CA THR A 24 -16.44 0.38 -5.72
C THR A 24 -15.69 1.33 -4.81
N VAL A 25 -16.37 2.27 -4.12
CA VAL A 25 -15.71 3.19 -3.19
C VAL A 25 -15.06 2.44 -2.03
N VAL A 26 -15.78 1.47 -1.44
CA VAL A 26 -15.26 0.64 -0.34
C VAL A 26 -14.04 -0.14 -0.79
N HIS A 27 -14.08 -0.76 -1.97
CA HIS A 27 -12.97 -1.50 -2.53
C HIS A 27 -11.76 -0.62 -2.84
N LEU A 28 -11.98 0.57 -3.40
CA LEU A 28 -10.91 1.53 -3.64
C LEU A 28 -10.21 1.92 -2.35
N VAL A 29 -10.98 2.28 -1.31
CA VAL A 29 -10.42 2.73 -0.03
C VAL A 29 -9.69 1.61 0.70
N LEU A 30 -10.28 0.42 0.75
CA LEU A 30 -9.80 -0.67 1.62
C LEU A 30 -8.87 -1.67 0.96
N SER A 31 -8.95 -1.83 -0.37
CA SER A 31 -8.11 -2.78 -1.10
C SER A 31 -7.09 -2.05 -1.97
N GLU A 32 -7.52 -1.12 -2.82
CA GLU A 32 -6.64 -0.50 -3.82
C GLU A 32 -5.73 0.59 -3.23
N TRP A 33 -6.25 1.38 -2.28
CA TRP A 33 -5.51 2.48 -1.65
C TRP A 33 -4.88 2.08 -0.33
N LEU A 34 -5.08 0.84 0.14
CA LEU A 34 -4.46 0.34 1.35
C LEU A 34 -2.94 0.53 1.36
N PRO A 35 -2.19 0.22 0.28
CA PRO A 35 -0.76 0.51 0.24
C PRO A 35 -0.43 2.00 0.38
N ILE A 36 -1.27 2.89 -0.14
CA ILE A 36 -1.07 4.35 -0.05
C ILE A 36 -1.28 4.82 1.40
N TRP A 37 -2.33 4.33 2.07
CA TRP A 37 -2.59 4.64 3.47
C TRP A 37 -1.47 4.13 4.37
N LEU A 38 -1.08 2.87 4.20
CA LEU A 38 0.02 2.25 4.95
C LEU A 38 1.33 2.98 4.70
N PHE A 39 1.62 3.37 3.45
CA PHE A 39 2.78 4.19 3.12
C PHE A 39 2.77 5.52 3.87
N TYR A 40 1.67 6.26 3.80
CA TYR A 40 1.58 7.58 4.42
C TYR A 40 1.74 7.50 5.95
N PHE A 41 0.99 6.62 6.60
CA PHE A 41 1.06 6.47 8.06
C PHE A 41 2.41 5.95 8.52
N ALA A 42 3.00 4.97 7.82
CA ALA A 42 4.34 4.48 8.16
C ALA A 42 5.40 5.58 7.99
N ASN A 43 5.35 6.34 6.88
CA ASN A 43 6.26 7.46 6.66
C ASN A 43 6.09 8.54 7.74
N TYR A 44 4.84 8.88 8.06
CA TYR A 44 4.49 9.87 9.07
C TYR A 44 5.03 9.49 10.45
N THR A 45 4.74 8.28 10.91
CA THR A 45 5.22 7.74 12.19
C THR A 45 6.74 7.69 12.19
N LEU A 46 7.36 7.14 11.15
CA LEU A 46 8.82 7.04 11.07
C LEU A 46 9.49 8.42 11.14
N MET A 47 8.99 9.41 10.40
CA MET A 47 9.56 10.77 10.40
C MET A 47 9.38 11.45 11.76
N THR A 48 8.18 11.39 12.35
CA THR A 48 7.86 12.06 13.62
C THR A 48 8.62 11.42 14.79
N GLU A 49 8.69 10.10 14.85
CA GLU A 49 9.44 9.38 15.88
C GLU A 49 10.94 9.59 15.73
N THR A 50 11.49 9.38 14.52
CA THR A 50 12.93 9.57 14.26
C THR A 50 13.35 11.00 14.59
N THR A 51 12.55 12.01 14.21
CA THR A 51 12.85 13.41 14.54
C THR A 51 12.75 13.67 16.04
N SER A 52 11.78 13.06 16.73
CA SER A 52 11.66 13.17 18.20
C SER A 52 12.87 12.57 18.91
N TYR A 53 13.31 11.38 18.49
CA TYR A 53 14.49 10.72 19.04
C TYR A 53 15.76 11.51 18.76
N LEU A 54 15.96 11.97 17.52
CA LEU A 54 17.10 12.82 17.16
C LEU A 54 17.10 14.13 17.95
N TYR A 55 15.93 14.73 18.18
CA TYR A 55 15.82 15.93 18.98
C TYR A 55 16.21 15.68 20.43
N LEU A 56 15.55 14.71 21.09
CA LEU A 56 15.85 14.34 22.49
C LEU A 56 17.34 14.02 22.68
N TRP A 57 17.92 13.33 21.71
CA TRP A 57 19.34 12.99 21.70
C TRP A 57 20.24 14.21 21.50
N TYR A 58 19.95 15.07 20.52
CA TYR A 58 20.76 16.26 20.22
C TYR A 58 20.67 17.34 21.29
N THR A 59 19.52 17.45 21.96
CA THR A 59 19.38 18.35 23.12
C THR A 59 20.15 17.88 24.35
N ASP A 60 20.84 16.73 24.27
CA ASP A 60 21.75 16.18 25.29
C ASP A 60 21.18 16.45 26.68
N VAL A 61 20.17 15.66 27.07
CA VAL A 61 19.72 15.65 28.46
C VAL A 61 20.85 15.03 29.30
N GLU A 62 21.91 15.80 29.54
CA GLU A 62 22.68 15.64 30.75
C GLU A 62 21.69 15.91 31.88
N LEU A 63 21.39 14.87 32.66
CA LEU A 63 20.43 14.95 33.77
C LEU A 63 20.74 16.11 34.74
N SER A 64 22.00 16.58 34.76
CA SER A 64 22.47 17.78 35.47
C SER A 64 21.95 19.08 34.86
N ASP A 65 21.98 19.23 33.54
CA ASP A 65 21.49 20.42 32.83
C ASP A 65 19.96 20.51 32.81
N LEU A 66 19.26 19.39 32.99
CA LEU A 66 17.81 19.39 33.17
C LEU A 66 17.41 20.18 34.44
N SER A 67 18.23 20.15 35.50
CA SER A 67 17.97 20.91 36.73
C SER A 67 18.15 22.42 36.55
N ASP A 68 19.16 22.85 35.80
CA ASP A 68 19.43 24.26 35.48
C ASP A 68 18.49 24.81 34.40
N TRP A 69 18.09 23.99 33.42
CA TRP A 69 17.08 24.34 32.41
C TRP A 69 15.66 24.45 33.02
N MET A 70 15.29 23.50 33.91
CA MET A 70 14.06 23.63 34.71
C MET A 70 14.13 24.85 35.64
N ALA A 71 15.30 25.21 36.16
CA ALA A 71 15.50 26.43 36.95
C ALA A 71 15.44 27.73 36.11
N THR A 72 15.78 27.70 34.81
CA THR A 72 15.69 28.89 33.92
C THR A 72 14.32 29.06 33.26
N LEU A 73 13.56 27.98 33.06
CA LEU A 73 12.12 28.05 32.74
C LEU A 73 11.29 28.65 33.89
N SER A 74 11.87 28.74 35.10
CA SER A 74 11.25 29.13 36.37
C SER A 74 10.83 30.59 36.51
N SER A 75 10.67 31.35 35.40
CA SER A 75 10.12 32.71 35.53
C SER A 75 8.76 32.93 34.89
N LYS A 76 8.30 32.11 33.93
CA LYS A 76 6.95 32.25 33.36
C LYS A 76 6.19 30.96 32.99
N ASP A 77 6.87 29.85 32.67
CA ASP A 77 6.19 28.64 32.13
C ASP A 77 6.56 27.30 32.81
N ALA A 78 7.40 27.30 33.86
CA ALA A 78 7.91 26.10 34.58
C ALA A 78 6.88 25.26 35.37
N LYS A 79 5.59 25.30 35.03
CA LYS A 79 4.55 24.61 35.81
C LYS A 79 4.15 23.23 35.28
N ARG A 80 4.89 22.59 34.36
CA ARG A 80 4.27 21.50 33.58
C ARG A 80 5.07 20.25 33.24
N VAL A 81 6.34 20.13 33.63
CA VAL A 81 7.13 18.91 33.37
C VAL A 81 7.96 18.58 34.60
N GLU A 82 7.45 17.70 35.45
CA GLU A 82 8.08 17.28 36.72
C GLU A 82 8.90 15.99 36.57
N ASN A 83 8.64 15.19 35.53
CA ASN A 83 9.28 13.90 35.29
C ASN A 83 9.82 13.73 33.86
N LEU A 84 10.89 12.94 33.68
CA LEU A 84 11.47 12.62 32.36
C LEU A 84 10.43 12.10 31.36
N GLY A 85 9.48 11.28 31.83
CA GLY A 85 8.38 10.77 31.00
C GLY A 85 7.47 11.89 30.47
N GLU A 86 7.19 12.91 31.29
CA GLU A 86 6.39 14.07 30.88
C GLU A 86 7.14 14.92 29.85
N TYR A 87 8.47 15.02 29.96
CA TYR A 87 9.30 15.74 28.99
C TYR A 87 9.29 15.02 27.63
N VAL A 88 9.55 13.71 27.64
CA VAL A 88 9.54 12.90 26.41
C VAL A 88 8.18 12.96 25.73
N PHE A 89 7.09 12.83 26.51
CA PHE A 89 5.74 12.97 25.99
C PHE A 89 5.48 14.38 25.42
N CYS A 90 5.95 15.43 26.10
CA CYS A 90 5.83 16.81 25.60
C CYS A 90 6.54 16.99 24.26
N VAL A 91 7.77 16.50 24.14
CA VAL A 91 8.55 16.57 22.89
C VAL A 91 7.85 15.82 21.77
N GLN A 92 7.41 14.57 22.01
CA GLN A 92 6.69 13.78 21.01
C GLN A 92 5.40 14.48 20.54
N ASN A 93 4.61 14.99 21.49
CA ASN A 93 3.38 15.71 21.18
C ASN A 93 3.64 17.01 20.40
N GLU A 94 4.66 17.78 20.78
CA GLU A 94 5.01 19.01 20.06
C GLU A 94 5.66 18.74 18.69
N MET A 95 6.39 17.64 18.50
CA MET A 95 6.85 17.21 17.18
C MET A 95 5.69 16.78 16.28
N ASN A 96 4.71 16.08 16.85
CA ASN A 96 3.46 15.78 16.17
C ASN A 96 2.73 17.06 15.75
N ILE A 97 2.59 18.06 16.64
CA ILE A 97 2.01 19.37 16.28
C ILE A 97 2.86 20.08 15.21
N ALA A 98 4.19 20.07 15.36
CA ALA A 98 5.11 20.68 14.41
C ALA A 98 4.93 20.07 13.01
N SER A 99 4.73 18.75 12.89
CA SER A 99 4.51 18.08 11.61
C SER A 99 3.26 18.52 10.85
N TRP A 100 2.28 19.11 11.55
CA TRP A 100 1.04 19.65 11.00
C TRP A 100 1.01 21.19 11.00
N SER A 101 2.10 21.84 11.40
CA SER A 101 2.18 23.29 11.45
C SER A 101 2.58 23.87 10.10
N PHE A 102 1.89 24.94 9.69
CA PHE A 102 2.32 25.78 8.57
C PHE A 102 3.40 26.81 8.96
N ASP A 103 3.67 26.96 10.26
CA ASP A 103 4.76 27.81 10.74
C ASP A 103 6.09 27.10 10.52
N LEU A 104 6.85 27.59 9.53
CA LEU A 104 8.20 27.12 9.25
C LEU A 104 9.16 27.42 10.40
N SER A 105 8.86 28.40 11.25
CA SER A 105 9.63 28.77 12.43
C SER A 105 9.02 28.23 13.74
N TYR A 106 8.34 27.07 13.67
CA TYR A 106 7.64 26.48 14.81
C TYR A 106 8.50 26.43 16.08
N LYS A 107 7.97 27.03 17.15
CA LYS A 107 8.54 27.03 18.48
C LYS A 107 7.46 26.62 19.48
N GLY A 108 7.62 25.43 20.05
CA GLY A 108 6.82 24.93 21.15
C GLY A 108 7.42 25.29 22.51
N ASN A 109 6.83 24.73 23.56
CA ASN A 109 7.28 24.88 24.94
C ASN A 109 8.49 23.98 25.24
N CYS A 110 8.50 22.78 24.66
CA CYS A 110 9.53 21.75 24.82
C CYS A 110 10.40 21.59 23.57
N VAL A 111 9.91 22.02 22.40
CA VAL A 111 10.60 21.90 21.11
C VAL A 111 10.95 23.25 20.52
N SER A 112 12.23 23.45 20.19
CA SER A 112 12.70 24.59 19.40
C SER A 112 13.58 24.11 18.25
N LEU A 113 13.06 24.14 17.02
CA LEU A 113 13.79 23.67 15.83
C LEU A 113 14.90 24.67 15.46
N ARG A 114 16.16 24.21 15.54
CA ARG A 114 17.35 25.03 15.26
C ARG A 114 17.41 25.35 13.76
N GLY A 115 17.58 26.63 13.41
CA GLY A 115 17.67 27.09 12.01
C GLY A 115 16.38 27.66 11.43
N GLY A 116 15.27 27.66 12.18
CA GLY A 116 14.04 28.37 11.80
C GLY A 116 13.26 27.76 10.62
N TYR A 117 13.56 26.51 10.24
CA TYR A 117 12.84 25.77 9.20
C TYR A 117 12.34 24.43 9.71
N ASN A 118 11.02 24.28 9.74
CA ASN A 118 10.30 23.08 10.11
C ASN A 118 10.27 22.09 8.93
N LEU A 119 11.41 21.47 8.67
CA LEU A 119 11.56 20.47 7.60
C LEU A 119 10.64 19.27 7.78
N LEU A 120 10.28 18.95 9.03
CA LEU A 120 9.33 17.87 9.34
C LEU A 120 7.94 18.15 8.75
N ALA A 121 7.41 19.37 8.92
CA ALA A 121 6.15 19.76 8.29
C ALA A 121 6.23 19.70 6.77
N VAL A 122 7.31 20.23 6.18
CA VAL A 122 7.50 20.24 4.72
C VAL A 122 7.52 18.81 4.18
N ALA A 123 8.27 17.90 4.82
CA ALA A 123 8.32 16.50 4.41
C ALA A 123 6.96 15.79 4.56
N ASN A 124 6.22 16.05 5.65
CA ASN A 124 4.87 15.52 5.85
C ASN A 124 3.91 16.01 4.75
N TYR A 125 3.88 17.31 4.46
CA TYR A 125 3.00 17.85 3.42
C TYR A 125 3.36 17.37 2.01
N ILE A 126 4.65 17.20 1.70
CA ILE A 126 5.06 16.60 0.42
C ILE A 126 4.56 15.15 0.33
N SER A 127 4.76 14.35 1.39
CA SER A 127 4.28 12.97 1.44
C SER A 127 2.76 12.88 1.28
N LEU A 128 2.03 13.71 2.03
CA LEU A 128 0.56 13.80 1.96
C LEU A 128 0.10 14.21 0.56
N LEU A 129 0.71 15.24 -0.04
CA LEU A 129 0.37 15.72 -1.37
C LEU A 129 0.58 14.64 -2.43
N LEU A 130 1.67 13.88 -2.36
CA LEU A 130 1.93 12.78 -3.29
C LEU A 130 0.90 11.65 -3.12
N CYS A 131 0.61 11.26 -1.87
CA CYS A 131 -0.40 10.23 -1.57
C CYS A 131 -1.80 10.64 -2.03
N CYS A 132 -2.22 11.87 -1.69
CA CYS A 132 -3.47 12.46 -2.18
C CYS A 132 -3.48 12.57 -3.71
N GLY A 133 -2.34 12.88 -4.32
CA GLY A 133 -2.19 12.90 -5.77
C GLY A 133 -2.58 11.57 -6.40
N VAL A 134 -2.04 10.45 -5.91
CA VAL A 134 -2.35 9.09 -6.41
C VAL A 134 -3.83 8.75 -6.22
N VAL A 135 -4.40 9.06 -5.05
CA VAL A 135 -5.81 8.80 -4.73
C VAL A 135 -6.72 9.60 -5.65
N VAL A 136 -6.49 10.91 -5.79
CA VAL A 136 -7.31 11.80 -6.61
C VAL A 136 -7.19 11.44 -8.09
N SER A 137 -5.98 11.18 -8.61
CA SER A 137 -5.85 10.77 -10.02
C SER A 137 -6.51 9.42 -10.31
N SER A 138 -6.46 8.47 -9.37
CA SER A 138 -7.18 7.20 -9.47
C SER A 138 -8.70 7.43 -9.51
N LEU A 139 -9.21 8.26 -8.60
CA LEU A 139 -10.65 8.55 -8.51
C LEU A 139 -11.16 9.26 -9.78
N CYS A 140 -10.46 10.30 -10.23
CA CYS A 140 -10.83 11.04 -11.43
C CYS A 140 -10.89 10.15 -12.67
N LEU A 141 -9.93 9.22 -12.84
CA LEU A 141 -9.93 8.31 -13.99
C LEU A 141 -11.05 7.28 -13.95
N ILE A 142 -11.40 6.77 -12.77
CA ILE A 142 -12.51 5.83 -12.62
C ILE A 142 -13.84 6.54 -12.92
N LEU A 143 -14.02 7.76 -12.41
CA LEU A 143 -15.23 8.55 -12.64
C LEU A 143 -15.35 9.02 -14.10
N TRP A 144 -14.25 9.45 -14.74
CA TRP A 144 -14.29 9.94 -16.12
C TRP A 144 -14.53 8.86 -17.18
N ASN A 145 -14.17 7.60 -16.90
CA ASN A 145 -14.37 6.50 -17.85
C ASN A 145 -15.65 5.69 -17.56
N ASP A 146 -16.58 6.20 -16.75
CA ASP A 146 -17.75 5.49 -16.23
C ASP A 146 -17.43 4.09 -15.68
N GLY A 147 -16.27 3.93 -15.06
CA GLY A 147 -15.82 2.68 -14.44
C GLY A 147 -16.40 2.48 -13.04
N SER A 148 -17.56 3.03 -12.70
CA SER A 148 -18.03 3.08 -11.31
C SER A 148 -18.54 1.76 -10.75
N ASP A 149 -18.63 0.70 -11.56
CA ASP A 149 -19.09 -0.64 -11.15
C ASP A 149 -17.92 -1.63 -11.12
N ILE A 150 -17.49 -2.00 -9.92
CA ILE A 150 -16.43 -2.99 -9.64
C ILE A 150 -16.66 -4.36 -10.29
N CYS A 151 -17.92 -4.72 -10.56
CA CYS A 151 -18.26 -5.99 -11.18
C CYS A 151 -18.02 -5.98 -12.70
N THR A 152 -17.74 -4.85 -13.33
CA THR A 152 -17.59 -4.76 -14.79
C THR A 152 -16.14 -4.88 -15.25
N GLY A 153 -15.95 -5.45 -16.45
CA GLY A 153 -14.66 -5.41 -17.14
C GLY A 153 -14.19 -3.98 -17.42
N LYS A 154 -15.12 -3.03 -17.59
CA LYS A 154 -14.82 -1.60 -17.76
C LYS A 154 -14.06 -1.00 -16.56
N TYR A 155 -14.47 -1.32 -15.33
CA TYR A 155 -13.74 -0.90 -14.12
C TYR A 155 -12.31 -1.45 -14.12
N LEU A 156 -12.17 -2.76 -14.33
CA LEU A 156 -10.86 -3.43 -14.34
C LEU A 156 -9.94 -2.89 -15.42
N ALA A 157 -10.44 -2.76 -16.65
CA ALA A 157 -9.68 -2.19 -17.76
C ALA A 157 -9.23 -0.76 -17.47
N THR A 158 -10.11 0.06 -16.89
CA THR A 158 -9.77 1.44 -16.49
C THR A 158 -8.67 1.46 -15.44
N LYS A 159 -8.76 0.59 -14.42
CA LYS A 159 -7.75 0.49 -13.36
C LYS A 159 -6.39 0.04 -13.88
N TRP A 160 -6.34 -1.04 -14.67
CA TRP A 160 -5.08 -1.53 -15.24
C TRP A 160 -4.48 -0.55 -16.25
N ARG A 161 -5.31 0.20 -17.00
CA ARG A 161 -4.81 1.31 -17.84
C ARG A 161 -4.21 2.43 -16.99
N TYR A 162 -4.83 2.79 -15.88
CA TYR A 162 -4.33 3.83 -14.98
C TYR A 162 -2.94 3.46 -14.42
N GLU A 163 -2.76 2.23 -13.96
CA GLU A 163 -1.47 1.75 -13.44
C GLU A 163 -0.37 1.78 -14.52
N LYS A 164 -0.74 1.67 -15.80
CA LYS A 164 0.17 1.83 -16.94
C LYS A 164 0.49 3.29 -17.31
N THR A 165 -0.21 4.29 -16.73
CA THR A 165 0.03 5.69 -17.08
C THR A 165 1.35 6.20 -16.54
N ARG A 166 2.01 7.09 -17.29
CA ARG A 166 3.24 7.78 -16.84
C ARG A 166 3.03 8.58 -15.55
N LEU A 167 1.82 9.10 -15.34
CA LEU A 167 1.48 9.84 -14.12
C LEU A 167 1.59 8.94 -12.89
N PHE A 168 0.95 7.76 -12.92
CA PHE A 168 1.02 6.80 -11.82
C PHE A 168 2.47 6.39 -11.53
N HIS A 169 3.24 6.06 -12.57
CA HIS A 169 4.65 5.71 -12.44
C HIS A 169 5.48 6.85 -11.83
N CYS A 170 5.26 8.08 -12.28
CA CYS A 170 5.96 9.25 -11.75
C CYS A 170 5.67 9.42 -10.26
N LEU A 171 4.40 9.35 -9.85
CA LEU A 171 4.01 9.47 -8.45
C LEU A 171 4.58 8.32 -7.59
N ALA A 172 4.52 7.08 -8.06
CA ALA A 172 5.09 5.92 -7.37
C ALA A 172 6.62 6.05 -7.19
N VAL A 173 7.33 6.46 -8.25
CA VAL A 173 8.78 6.71 -8.17
C VAL A 173 9.11 7.86 -7.23
N MET A 174 8.33 8.95 -7.24
CA MET A 174 8.52 10.08 -6.32
C MET A 174 8.32 9.68 -4.86
N LEU A 175 7.33 8.83 -4.57
CA LEU A 175 7.13 8.25 -3.23
C LEU A 175 8.33 7.39 -2.83
N LEU A 176 8.84 6.53 -3.72
CA LEU A 176 10.04 5.73 -3.45
C LEU A 176 11.29 6.59 -3.21
N VAL A 177 11.49 7.64 -4.01
CA VAL A 177 12.61 8.57 -3.83
C VAL A 177 12.51 9.30 -2.50
N LEU A 178 11.30 9.68 -2.06
CA LEU A 178 11.07 10.31 -0.76
C LEU A 178 11.53 9.39 0.39
N VAL A 179 11.22 8.10 0.33
CA VAL A 179 11.69 7.10 1.30
C VAL A 179 13.22 7.04 1.35
N VAL A 180 13.85 6.89 0.18
CA VAL A 180 15.31 6.76 0.08
C VAL A 180 15.98 8.04 0.57
N ALA A 181 15.45 9.20 0.19
CA ALA A 181 15.96 10.50 0.64
C ALA A 181 15.83 10.67 2.16
N GLY A 182 14.68 10.29 2.75
CA GLY A 182 14.49 10.33 4.20
C GLY A 182 15.47 9.43 4.96
N PHE A 183 15.70 8.22 4.45
CA PHE A 183 16.70 7.31 5.01
C PHE A 183 18.12 7.87 4.90
N LEU A 184 18.50 8.40 3.73
CA LEU A 184 19.82 9.01 3.51
C LEU A 184 20.06 10.22 4.42
N VAL A 185 19.08 11.11 4.55
CA VAL A 185 19.17 12.28 5.44
C VAL A 185 19.36 11.83 6.89
N THR A 186 18.57 10.85 7.35
CA THR A 186 18.70 10.29 8.69
C THR A 186 20.07 9.66 8.91
N ALA A 187 20.55 8.85 7.97
CA ALA A 187 21.86 8.21 8.04
C ALA A 187 23.01 9.22 8.06
N ILE A 188 22.95 10.27 7.24
CA ILE A 188 23.97 11.33 7.20
C ILE A 188 23.97 12.13 8.49
N VAL A 189 22.80 12.56 8.98
CA VAL A 189 22.69 13.34 10.22
C VAL A 189 23.21 12.52 11.40
N SER A 190 22.78 11.28 11.55
CA SER A 190 23.24 10.39 12.61
C SER A 190 24.73 10.04 12.50
N GLY A 191 25.22 9.77 11.28
CA GLY A 191 26.61 9.38 11.05
C GLY A 191 27.61 10.54 11.19
N ALA A 192 27.22 11.76 10.83
CA ALA A 192 28.08 12.93 10.92
C ALA A 192 28.16 13.53 12.34
N THR A 193 27.15 13.30 13.18
CA THR A 193 27.05 13.94 14.51
C THR A 193 27.44 13.04 15.67
N LEU A 194 27.41 11.71 15.52
CA LEU A 194 27.59 10.77 16.63
C LEU A 194 29.00 10.19 16.69
N LYS A 195 29.58 10.15 17.91
CA LYS A 195 30.79 9.36 18.18
C LYS A 195 30.49 7.87 17.96
N SER A 196 31.51 7.08 17.60
CA SER A 196 31.35 5.67 17.17
C SER A 196 30.58 4.79 18.17
N GLN A 197 30.75 4.99 19.48
CA GLN A 197 30.09 4.21 20.52
C GLN A 197 28.60 4.58 20.68
N THR A 198 28.27 5.86 20.58
CA THR A 198 26.89 6.38 20.65
C THR A 198 26.09 6.10 19.38
N PHE A 199 26.76 6.05 18.22
CA PHE A 199 26.13 5.66 16.96
C PHE A 199 25.54 4.25 17.03
N GLY A 200 26.23 3.30 17.68
CA GLY A 200 25.75 1.93 17.85
C GLY A 200 24.42 1.85 18.61
N GLN A 201 24.28 2.60 19.70
CA GLN A 201 23.06 2.63 20.52
C GLN A 201 21.88 3.29 19.77
N LEU A 202 22.16 4.36 19.01
CA LEU A 202 21.12 5.02 18.22
C LEU A 202 20.66 4.15 17.05
N PHE A 203 21.60 3.47 16.39
CA PHE A 203 21.28 2.49 15.34
C PHE A 203 20.45 1.34 15.91
N GLU A 204 20.82 0.82 17.09
CA GLU A 204 20.07 -0.23 17.78
C GLU A 204 18.64 0.23 18.10
N ALA A 205 18.48 1.41 18.69
CA ALA A 205 17.16 1.98 18.98
C ALA A 205 16.34 2.21 17.71
N TRP A 206 16.92 2.81 16.67
CA TRP A 206 16.25 3.00 15.38
C TRP A 206 15.87 1.66 14.74
N PHE A 207 16.74 0.65 14.82
CA PHE A 207 16.45 -0.67 14.29
C PHE A 207 15.30 -1.34 15.06
N PHE A 208 15.24 -1.24 16.38
CA PHE A 208 14.16 -1.84 17.16
C PHE A 208 12.83 -1.10 17.00
N TYR A 209 12.84 0.23 16.98
CA TYR A 209 11.62 1.04 17.00
C TYR A 209 11.14 1.52 15.63
N GLY A 210 12.01 1.56 14.61
CA GLY A 210 11.67 2.04 13.27
C GLY A 210 11.71 0.97 12.17
N SER A 211 12.12 -0.26 12.47
CA SER A 211 12.21 -1.32 11.44
C SER A 211 10.85 -1.77 10.94
N LEU A 212 9.83 -1.82 11.81
CA LEU A 212 8.48 -2.21 11.41
C LEU A 212 7.91 -1.22 10.39
N GLU A 213 7.98 0.08 10.69
CA GLU A 213 7.54 1.18 9.85
C GLU A 213 8.32 1.18 8.55
N THR A 214 9.64 0.95 8.61
CA THR A 214 10.50 0.83 7.42
C THR A 214 10.08 -0.35 6.54
N ILE A 215 9.77 -1.51 7.12
CA ILE A 215 9.28 -2.69 6.38
C ILE A 215 7.93 -2.37 5.75
N VAL A 216 6.98 -1.80 6.50
CA VAL A 216 5.66 -1.43 5.97
C VAL A 216 5.78 -0.43 4.83
N LEU A 217 6.65 0.57 4.97
CA LEU A 217 6.94 1.58 3.96
C LEU A 217 7.54 0.97 2.70
N LEU A 218 8.52 0.06 2.82
CA LEU A 218 9.14 -0.64 1.69
C LEU A 218 8.15 -1.57 1.00
N CYS A 219 7.36 -2.35 1.75
CA CYS A 219 6.32 -3.22 1.19
C CYS A 219 5.24 -2.40 0.48
N SER A 220 4.84 -1.26 1.06
CA SER A 220 3.85 -0.36 0.45
C SER A 220 4.38 0.30 -0.82
N ALA A 221 5.63 0.76 -0.80
CA ALA A 221 6.29 1.33 -1.98
C ALA A 221 6.45 0.28 -3.09
N TYR A 222 6.80 -0.95 -2.73
CA TYR A 222 6.88 -2.07 -3.67
C TYR A 222 5.52 -2.40 -4.28
N ALA A 223 4.45 -2.39 -3.49
CA ALA A 223 3.08 -2.61 -3.97
C ALA A 223 2.57 -1.49 -4.90
N LEU A 224 3.18 -0.30 -4.85
CA LEU A 224 2.90 0.81 -5.79
C LEU A 224 3.70 0.72 -7.08
N LEU A 225 4.71 -0.14 -7.16
CA LEU A 225 5.40 -0.39 -8.42
C LEU A 225 4.44 -1.08 -9.40
N PRO A 226 4.61 -0.88 -10.72
CA PRO A 226 3.75 -1.47 -11.73
C PRO A 226 3.86 -3.00 -11.65
N SER A 227 2.89 -3.62 -10.99
CA SER A 227 2.92 -5.03 -10.68
C SER A 227 2.04 -5.77 -11.66
N TRP A 228 2.68 -6.33 -12.69
CA TRP A 228 2.09 -7.32 -13.59
C TRP A 228 0.92 -6.78 -14.45
N SER A 229 0.78 -7.28 -15.67
CA SER A 229 -0.36 -6.94 -16.52
C SER A 229 -1.02 -8.19 -17.05
N PRO A 230 -2.36 -8.22 -17.13
CA PRO A 230 -3.05 -9.36 -17.70
C PRO A 230 -2.55 -9.64 -19.12
N ARG A 231 -2.37 -10.93 -19.45
CA ARG A 231 -1.87 -11.38 -20.77
C ARG A 231 -2.96 -11.49 -21.84
N PHE A 232 -4.20 -11.19 -21.50
CA PHE A 232 -5.34 -11.15 -22.42
C PHE A 232 -5.71 -9.70 -22.81
N ASP A 233 -6.40 -9.53 -23.93
CA ASP A 233 -6.87 -8.22 -24.38
C ASP A 233 -8.05 -7.72 -23.51
N TYR A 234 -7.72 -6.99 -22.46
CA TYR A 234 -8.69 -6.27 -21.63
C TYR A 234 -9.07 -4.90 -22.22
N GLY A 235 -8.46 -4.52 -23.34
CA GLY A 235 -8.68 -3.24 -23.99
C GLY A 235 -9.94 -3.20 -24.86
N GLY A 236 -10.35 -4.35 -25.39
CA GLY A 236 -11.51 -4.52 -26.25
C GLY A 236 -12.83 -4.06 -25.61
N GLU A 237 -13.78 -3.62 -26.44
CA GLU A 237 -15.13 -3.28 -25.97
C GLU A 237 -15.87 -4.49 -25.40
N ASP A 238 -15.62 -5.68 -25.99
CA ASP A 238 -16.28 -6.91 -25.56
C ASP A 238 -15.88 -7.28 -24.13
N PHE A 239 -14.58 -7.19 -23.78
CA PHE A 239 -14.13 -7.38 -22.40
C PHE A 239 -14.77 -6.37 -21.45
N GLN A 240 -14.86 -5.10 -21.84
CA GLN A 240 -15.40 -4.06 -20.98
C GLN A 240 -16.89 -4.26 -20.66
N ARG A 241 -17.64 -4.97 -21.51
CA ARG A 241 -19.05 -5.30 -21.33
C ARG A 241 -19.26 -6.52 -20.42
N LEU A 242 -18.23 -7.33 -20.19
CA LEU A 242 -18.33 -8.50 -19.31
C LEU A 242 -18.64 -8.08 -17.88
N ARG A 243 -19.46 -8.91 -17.20
CA ARG A 243 -19.77 -8.77 -15.78
C ARG A 243 -19.25 -9.97 -15.00
N PHE A 244 -18.56 -9.66 -13.92
CA PHE A 244 -17.91 -10.61 -13.03
C PHE A 244 -18.65 -10.70 -11.71
N ARG A 245 -18.72 -11.91 -11.18
CA ARG A 245 -19.30 -12.16 -9.88
C ARG A 245 -18.32 -11.73 -8.79
N ARG A 246 -18.63 -10.63 -8.09
CA ARG A 246 -17.89 -10.18 -6.91
C ARG A 246 -18.70 -10.39 -5.64
N THR A 247 -18.02 -10.87 -4.61
CA THR A 247 -18.58 -10.95 -3.25
C THR A 247 -17.96 -9.87 -2.38
N TRP A 248 -18.57 -9.56 -1.23
CA TRP A 248 -17.98 -8.62 -0.26
C TRP A 248 -16.57 -9.01 0.17
N ARG A 249 -16.25 -10.31 0.23
CA ARG A 249 -14.87 -10.76 0.46
C ARG A 249 -13.91 -10.23 -0.60
N HIS A 250 -14.32 -10.23 -1.87
CA HIS A 250 -13.50 -9.67 -2.95
C HIS A 250 -13.36 -8.15 -2.81
N VAL A 251 -14.45 -7.45 -2.47
CA VAL A 251 -14.44 -5.99 -2.24
C VAL A 251 -13.41 -5.61 -1.18
N PHE A 252 -13.37 -6.34 -0.06
CA PHE A 252 -12.50 -6.01 1.08
C PHE A 252 -11.05 -6.49 0.93
N TRP A 253 -10.83 -7.66 0.33
CA TRP A 253 -9.55 -8.37 0.49
C TRP A 253 -8.84 -8.71 -0.81
N ILE A 254 -9.50 -8.60 -1.96
CA ILE A 254 -8.91 -9.05 -3.23
C ILE A 254 -8.74 -7.84 -4.13
N SER A 255 -7.49 -7.50 -4.41
CA SER A 255 -7.17 -6.39 -5.31
C SER A 255 -7.60 -6.69 -6.77
N SER A 256 -7.72 -5.65 -7.58
CA SER A 256 -8.00 -5.77 -9.01
C SER A 256 -6.92 -6.57 -9.74
N GLN A 257 -5.67 -6.54 -9.25
CA GLN A 257 -4.56 -7.31 -9.81
C GLN A 257 -4.61 -8.79 -9.41
N GLU A 258 -4.93 -9.10 -8.15
CA GLU A 258 -5.11 -10.49 -7.71
C GLU A 258 -6.28 -11.13 -8.46
N PHE A 259 -7.40 -10.43 -8.59
CA PHE A 259 -8.51 -10.90 -9.40
C PHE A 259 -8.13 -11.15 -10.86
N ALA A 260 -7.30 -10.28 -11.43
CA ALA A 260 -6.82 -10.46 -12.80
C ALA A 260 -6.01 -11.75 -12.96
N ARG A 261 -5.16 -12.09 -11.99
CA ARG A 261 -4.38 -13.33 -11.97
C ARG A 261 -5.28 -14.55 -11.83
N ASP A 262 -6.26 -14.47 -10.92
CA ASP A 262 -7.26 -15.55 -10.74
C ASP A 262 -8.07 -15.76 -12.02
N LEU A 263 -8.44 -14.68 -12.70
CA LEU A 263 -9.16 -14.72 -13.97
C LEU A 263 -8.28 -15.31 -15.09
N GLU A 264 -7.02 -14.93 -15.18
CA GLU A 264 -6.06 -15.49 -16.14
C GLU A 264 -5.86 -17.00 -15.93
N GLU A 265 -5.69 -17.44 -14.68
CA GLU A 265 -5.62 -18.87 -14.35
C GLU A 265 -6.93 -19.60 -14.73
N ALA A 266 -8.09 -18.98 -14.48
CA ALA A 266 -9.38 -19.55 -14.83
C ALA A 266 -9.56 -19.68 -16.36
N ILE A 267 -9.09 -18.71 -17.13
CA ILE A 267 -9.10 -18.73 -18.61
C ILE A 267 -8.19 -19.85 -19.12
N LEU A 268 -6.97 -19.97 -18.59
CA LEU A 268 -6.04 -21.06 -18.95
C LEU A 268 -6.64 -22.45 -18.67
N LEU A 269 -7.24 -22.64 -17.49
CA LEU A 269 -7.89 -23.88 -17.12
C LEU A 269 -9.11 -24.18 -18.01
N ALA A 270 -9.88 -23.16 -18.38
CA ALA A 270 -10.99 -23.30 -19.31
C ALA A 270 -10.52 -23.73 -20.71
N GLY A 271 -9.38 -23.23 -21.19
CA GLY A 271 -8.71 -23.70 -22.42
C GLY A 271 -8.38 -25.19 -22.39
N CYS A 272 -8.09 -25.75 -21.21
CA CYS A 272 -7.89 -27.20 -21.00
C CYS A 272 -9.20 -27.98 -20.73
N GLY A 273 -10.38 -27.37 -20.93
CA GLY A 273 -11.69 -27.98 -20.69
C GLY A 273 -12.16 -27.96 -19.22
N LYS A 274 -11.43 -27.31 -18.30
CA LYS A 274 -11.81 -27.18 -16.88
C LYS A 274 -12.54 -25.86 -16.62
N TRP A 275 -13.81 -25.81 -17.00
CA TRP A 275 -14.65 -24.59 -17.00
C TRP A 275 -15.11 -24.08 -15.63
N LYS A 276 -15.00 -24.90 -14.57
CA LYS A 276 -15.62 -24.61 -13.26
C LYS A 276 -15.22 -23.25 -12.69
N ARG A 277 -13.91 -22.95 -12.62
CA ARG A 277 -13.42 -21.70 -12.03
C ARG A 277 -13.85 -20.46 -12.83
N LEU A 278 -13.82 -20.55 -14.15
CA LEU A 278 -14.24 -19.44 -15.01
C LEU A 278 -15.74 -19.15 -14.83
N ARG A 279 -16.58 -20.18 -14.83
CA ARG A 279 -18.03 -20.05 -14.59
C ARG A 279 -18.36 -19.50 -13.20
N GLU A 280 -17.55 -19.78 -12.19
CA GLU A 280 -17.71 -19.23 -10.84
C GLU A 280 -17.33 -17.73 -10.74
N ALA A 281 -16.42 -17.27 -11.61
CA ALA A 281 -15.95 -15.88 -11.66
C ALA A 281 -16.90 -14.95 -12.44
N LEU A 282 -17.74 -15.49 -13.32
CA LEU A 282 -18.68 -14.72 -14.14
C LEU A 282 -20.02 -14.53 -13.44
N GLU A 283 -20.69 -13.40 -13.72
CA GLU A 283 -22.07 -13.20 -13.26
C GLU A 283 -23.04 -14.13 -13.99
N ASP A 284 -22.85 -14.27 -15.30
CA ASP A 284 -23.56 -15.25 -16.14
C ASP A 284 -22.60 -16.39 -16.55
N PRO A 285 -22.77 -17.61 -16.00
CA PRO A 285 -21.88 -18.73 -16.30
C PRO A 285 -22.00 -19.23 -17.75
N ASP A 286 -23.06 -18.91 -18.47
CA ASP A 286 -23.27 -19.33 -19.86
C ASP A 286 -22.43 -18.48 -20.84
N GLN A 287 -21.82 -17.38 -20.36
CA GLN A 287 -20.90 -16.54 -21.15
C GLN A 287 -19.45 -17.06 -21.12
N ALA A 288 -19.17 -18.18 -20.45
CA ALA A 288 -17.80 -18.66 -20.26
C ALA A 288 -17.07 -18.95 -21.57
N GLU A 289 -17.77 -19.52 -22.55
CA GLU A 289 -17.22 -19.80 -23.87
C GLU A 289 -16.93 -18.51 -24.67
N GLU A 290 -17.77 -17.49 -24.53
CA GLU A 290 -17.55 -16.16 -25.13
C GLU A 290 -16.34 -15.47 -24.49
N VAL A 291 -16.24 -15.51 -23.16
CA VAL A 291 -15.12 -14.95 -22.40
C VAL A 291 -13.79 -15.59 -22.80
N LEU A 292 -13.75 -16.91 -23.04
CA LEU A 292 -12.56 -17.57 -23.54
C LEU A 292 -12.16 -17.09 -24.94
N GLN A 293 -13.13 -16.75 -25.80
CA GLN A 293 -12.86 -16.20 -27.13
C GLN A 293 -12.36 -14.75 -27.07
N ILE A 294 -12.99 -13.92 -26.23
CA ILE A 294 -12.61 -12.51 -26.04
C ILE A 294 -11.21 -12.42 -25.41
N CYS A 295 -10.97 -13.22 -24.38
CA CYS A 295 -9.73 -13.18 -23.59
C CYS A 295 -8.66 -14.15 -24.12
N ARG A 296 -8.67 -14.47 -25.42
CA ARG A 296 -7.58 -15.26 -26.01
C ARG A 296 -6.23 -14.62 -25.66
N LEU A 297 -5.36 -15.42 -25.06
CA LEU A 297 -4.08 -14.94 -24.57
C LEU A 297 -3.23 -14.50 -25.74
N LEU A 298 -2.59 -13.33 -25.59
CA LEU A 298 -1.79 -12.73 -26.66
C LEU A 298 -0.57 -13.57 -27.07
N ASP A 299 -0.20 -14.57 -26.26
CA ASP A 299 1.00 -15.40 -26.43
C ASP A 299 0.71 -16.82 -26.96
N GLU A 300 -0.52 -17.13 -27.38
CA GLU A 300 -0.89 -18.43 -28.00
C GLU A 300 -0.33 -18.62 -29.44
N GLU A 301 0.94 -18.29 -29.67
CA GLU A 301 1.69 -18.85 -30.80
C GLU A 301 2.33 -20.23 -30.46
N VAL A 302 2.24 -20.69 -29.21
CA VAL A 302 2.96 -21.90 -28.75
C VAL A 302 2.01 -22.94 -28.15
N CYS A 303 1.19 -23.54 -29.00
CA CYS A 303 0.91 -24.97 -28.94
C CYS A 303 0.51 -25.38 -30.36
N PRO A 304 1.46 -25.86 -31.20
CA PRO A 304 1.06 -26.49 -32.44
C PRO A 304 0.14 -27.64 -32.06
N SER A 305 -1.11 -27.52 -32.49
CA SER A 305 -2.07 -28.61 -32.50
C SER A 305 -1.48 -29.77 -33.29
N SER A 306 -0.73 -30.65 -32.63
CA SER A 306 -0.57 -32.03 -33.05
C SER A 306 -1.96 -32.65 -32.91
N ALA A 307 -2.76 -32.63 -33.98
CA ALA A 307 -2.78 -33.70 -34.96
C ALA A 307 -3.08 -35.02 -34.28
N THR A 308 -4.37 -35.37 -34.26
CA THR A 308 -4.88 -36.71 -34.61
C THR A 308 -3.90 -37.86 -34.40
N SER A 309 -3.91 -38.46 -33.21
CA SER A 309 -3.73 -39.91 -33.09
C SER A 309 -4.43 -40.40 -31.85
N THR A 310 -5.49 -41.16 -32.09
CA THR A 310 -5.94 -42.31 -31.31
C THR A 310 -4.81 -42.88 -30.45
N ASP A 311 -4.90 -42.79 -29.12
CA ASP A 311 -4.68 -43.91 -28.21
C ASP A 311 -4.91 -43.49 -26.75
N ALA A 312 -5.64 -44.33 -26.04
CA ALA A 312 -6.00 -44.16 -24.65
C ALA A 312 -4.79 -44.49 -23.74
N SER A 313 -3.97 -43.50 -23.38
CA SER A 313 -2.97 -43.66 -22.30
C SER A 313 -2.33 -42.34 -21.81
N GLU A 314 -3.06 -41.23 -21.71
CA GLU A 314 -2.50 -39.98 -21.16
C GLU A 314 -3.43 -39.38 -20.08
N ALA A 315 -3.38 -39.99 -18.90
CA ALA A 315 -3.81 -39.35 -17.64
C ALA A 315 -2.62 -39.00 -16.73
N SER A 316 -1.38 -39.22 -17.19
CA SER A 316 -0.15 -39.06 -16.37
C SER A 316 0.57 -37.73 -16.56
N ASP A 317 0.40 -37.04 -17.69
CA ASP A 317 1.27 -35.90 -18.04
C ASP A 317 0.74 -34.53 -17.55
N CYS A 318 -0.47 -34.48 -16.99
CA CYS A 318 -0.99 -33.26 -16.37
C CYS A 318 -0.51 -33.06 -14.91
N GLU A 319 -0.03 -34.11 -14.23
CA GLU A 319 0.55 -33.99 -12.88
C GLU A 319 1.97 -33.37 -12.91
N ASP A 320 2.74 -33.59 -13.97
CA ASP A 320 4.13 -33.11 -14.06
C ASP A 320 4.24 -31.58 -14.24
N LEU A 321 3.23 -30.94 -14.82
CA LEU A 321 3.15 -29.47 -14.93
C LEU A 321 2.80 -28.80 -13.60
N GLN A 322 1.98 -29.43 -12.74
CA GLN A 322 1.74 -28.93 -11.38
C GLN A 322 2.97 -29.09 -10.49
N GLN A 323 3.77 -30.15 -10.70
CA GLN A 323 4.96 -30.40 -9.89
C GLN A 323 6.12 -29.44 -10.22
N ARG A 324 6.21 -28.95 -11.48
CA ARG A 324 7.19 -27.93 -11.87
C ARG A 324 6.80 -26.51 -11.45
N SER A 325 5.51 -26.19 -11.36
CA SER A 325 5.07 -24.88 -10.87
C SER A 325 5.28 -24.70 -9.36
N ALA A 326 5.26 -25.79 -8.57
CA ALA A 326 5.48 -25.75 -7.13
C ALA A 326 6.96 -25.57 -6.73
N LEU A 327 7.90 -25.71 -7.68
CA LEU A 327 9.34 -25.57 -7.46
C LEU A 327 9.89 -24.19 -7.86
N ALA A 328 9.04 -23.28 -8.35
CA ALA A 328 9.42 -21.96 -8.86
C ALA A 328 8.89 -20.78 -8.01
N THR A 329 8.27 -21.05 -6.86
CA THR A 329 7.92 -20.07 -5.81
C THR A 329 8.82 -20.23 -4.61
#